data_AF-A0AAX3WR45-F1
#
_entry.id   AF-A0AAX3WR45-F1
#
_cell.length_a   1.000
_cell.length_b   1.000
_cell.length_c   1.000
_cell.angle_alpha   90.00
_cell.angle_beta   90.00
_cell.angle_gamma   90.00
#
_symmetry.space_group_name_H-M   'P 1'
#
loop_
_entity.id
_entity.type
_entity.pdbx_description
1 polymer ?
#
loop_
_entity_poly.entity_id
_entity_poly.type
_entity_poly.pdbx_seq_one_letter_code
_entity_poly.pdbx_strand_id
1 'polypeptide(L)'
;MTCIGTVWAEEPARTPLTPFNVTIRVFDPTKGIEGGQDYVMPVDSPDAEHAIASTTANAASFTKKTEGGKPLSVAFTCIKVEPR
;
A
#
# COMPACT_ATOMS: atom_id res chain seq x y z
N MET A 1 30.93 33.42 22.28
CA MET A 1 30.27 32.38 23.12
C MET A 1 28.94 32.09 22.44
N THR A 2 28.86 31.01 21.68
CA THR A 2 27.75 30.75 20.76
C THR A 2 26.83 29.74 21.41
N CYS A 3 25.63 30.17 21.82
CA CYS A 3 24.58 29.24 22.25
C CYS A 3 23.96 28.60 21.00
N ILE A 4 24.28 27.34 20.75
CA ILE A 4 23.56 26.51 19.76
C ILE A 4 22.29 26.06 20.47
N GLY A 5 21.15 26.64 20.08
CA GLY A 5 19.84 26.29 20.64
C GLY A 5 19.50 24.84 20.34
N THR A 6 19.23 24.07 21.40
CA THR A 6 18.65 22.73 21.31
C THR A 6 17.23 22.86 20.74
N VAL A 7 17.01 22.39 19.51
CA VAL A 7 15.66 22.20 18.98
C VAL A 7 15.12 20.91 19.60
N TRP A 8 14.18 21.04 20.52
CA TRP A 8 13.40 19.90 20.99
C TRP A 8 12.43 19.54 19.87
N ALA A 9 12.70 18.44 19.17
CA ALA A 9 11.67 17.81 18.36
C ALA A 9 10.66 17.22 19.34
N GLU A 10 9.48 17.82 19.44
CA GLU A 10 8.35 17.17 20.11
C GLU A 10 8.15 15.81 19.42
N GLU A 11 8.05 14.72 20.20
CA GLU A 11 7.72 13.43 19.63
C GLU A 11 6.41 13.58 18.86
N PRO A 12 6.34 13.14 17.58
CA PRO A 12 5.10 13.25 16.83
C PRO A 12 4.01 12.51 17.60
N ALA A 13 2.89 13.20 17.83
CA ALA A 13 1.72 12.59 18.45
C ALA A 13 1.43 11.26 17.76
N ARG A 14 1.46 10.16 18.52
CA ARG A 14 1.19 8.84 17.97
C ARG A 14 -0.28 8.79 17.56
N THR A 15 -0.55 8.94 16.27
CA THR A 15 -1.90 8.76 15.73
C THR A 15 -2.33 7.32 16.00
N PRO A 16 -3.48 7.09 16.66
CA PRO A 16 -3.99 5.74 16.87
C PRO A 16 -4.23 5.09 15.52
N LEU A 17 -3.79 3.84 15.37
CA LEU A 17 -3.97 3.06 14.15
C LEU A 17 -5.22 2.19 14.25
N THR A 18 -5.98 2.18 13.16
CA THR A 18 -7.16 1.34 12.96
C THR A 18 -6.80 0.18 12.03
N PRO A 19 -7.18 -1.06 12.34
CA PRO A 19 -6.90 -2.21 11.49
C PRO A 19 -7.89 -2.28 10.32
N PHE A 20 -7.38 -2.49 9.11
CA PHE A 20 -8.15 -2.65 7.88
C PHE A 20 -7.71 -3.89 7.10
N ASN A 21 -8.65 -4.46 6.34
CA ASN A 21 -8.38 -5.37 5.24
C ASN A 21 -8.53 -4.62 3.93
N VAL A 22 -7.43 -4.43 3.19
CA VAL A 22 -7.44 -3.82 1.86
C VAL A 22 -7.30 -4.92 0.82
N THR A 23 -8.29 -5.05 -0.06
CA THR A 23 -8.25 -6.02 -1.17
C THR A 23 -7.76 -5.34 -2.43
N ILE A 24 -6.64 -5.82 -2.97
CA ILE A 24 -6.12 -5.43 -4.28
C ILE A 24 -6.39 -6.54 -5.29
N ARG A 25 -6.78 -6.18 -6.51
CA ARG A 25 -6.80 -7.08 -7.67
C ARG A 25 -5.57 -6.83 -8.50
N VAL A 26 -4.83 -7.89 -8.83
CA VAL A 26 -3.65 -7.84 -9.70
C VAL A 26 -3.95 -8.59 -10.98
N PHE A 27 -3.74 -7.98 -12.15
CA PHE A 27 -4.09 -8.55 -13.44
C PHE A 27 -3.07 -8.19 -14.52
N ASP A 28 -3.08 -8.96 -15.61
CA ASP A 28 -2.34 -8.65 -16.83
C ASP A 28 -3.19 -7.67 -17.66
N PRO A 29 -2.75 -6.42 -17.88
CA PRO A 29 -3.55 -5.43 -18.60
C PRO A 29 -3.81 -5.83 -20.06
N THR A 30 -3.01 -6.74 -20.64
CA THR A 30 -3.21 -7.24 -22.01
C THR A 30 -4.31 -8.30 -22.11
N LYS A 31 -4.65 -8.95 -20.99
CA LYS A 31 -5.67 -10.01 -20.90
C LYS A 31 -6.98 -9.53 -20.27
N GLY A 32 -7.03 -8.27 -19.83
CA GLY A 32 -8.17 -7.69 -19.14
C GLY A 32 -8.29 -8.10 -17.67
N ILE A 33 -9.27 -7.52 -16.98
CA ILE A 33 -9.44 -7.65 -15.53
C ILE A 33 -10.00 -9.02 -15.07
N GLU A 34 -10.58 -9.79 -15.99
CA GLU A 34 -11.29 -11.04 -15.72
C GLU A 34 -10.35 -12.17 -15.26
N GLY A 35 -9.09 -12.14 -15.69
CA GLY A 35 -8.04 -13.05 -15.23
C GLY A 35 -7.28 -12.56 -13.98
N GLY A 36 -7.79 -11.53 -13.30
CA GLY A 36 -7.14 -10.94 -12.14
C GLY A 36 -7.20 -11.83 -10.90
N GLN A 37 -6.15 -11.75 -10.08
CA GLN A 37 -6.08 -12.41 -8.78
C GLN A 37 -6.25 -11.38 -7.66
N ASP A 38 -7.12 -11.69 -6.70
CA ASP A 38 -7.35 -10.86 -5.53
C ASP A 38 -6.40 -11.23 -4.39
N TYR A 39 -5.88 -10.20 -3.73
CA TYR A 39 -5.04 -10.31 -2.54
C TYR A 39 -5.61 -9.42 -1.44
N VAL A 40 -5.81 -10.01 -0.26
CA VAL A 40 -6.20 -9.27 0.93
C VAL A 40 -4.94 -8.91 1.72
N MET A 41 -4.75 -7.62 1.94
CA MET A 41 -3.63 -7.05 2.68
C MET A 41 -4.14 -6.47 4.00
N PRO A 42 -3.84 -7.11 5.15
CA PRO A 42 -4.12 -6.52 6.44
C PRO A 42 -3.14 -5.36 6.70
N VAL A 43 -3.67 -4.19 7.03
CA VAL A 43 -2.88 -2.98 7.31
C VAL A 43 -3.43 -2.25 8.53
N ASP A 44 -2.55 -1.71 9.35
CA ASP A 44 -2.93 -0.80 10.44
C ASP A 44 -2.67 0.64 9.97
N SER A 45 -3.70 1.48 9.97
CA SER A 45 -3.68 2.80 9.34
C SER A 45 -4.52 3.80 10.14
N PRO A 46 -4.17 5.10 10.20
CA PRO A 46 -4.98 6.12 10.87
C PRO A 46 -6.43 6.16 10.35
N ASP A 47 -6.61 6.01 9.03
CA ASP A 47 -7.92 5.97 8.38
C ASP A 47 -7.88 5.09 7.11
N ALA A 48 -9.05 4.92 6.49
CA ALA A 48 -9.23 4.10 5.30
C ALA A 48 -8.56 4.70 4.06
N GLU A 49 -8.47 6.02 3.93
CA GLU A 49 -7.83 6.69 2.79
C GLU A 49 -6.31 6.43 2.81
N HIS A 50 -5.70 6.61 3.97
CA HIS A 50 -4.31 6.26 4.21
C HIS A 50 -4.06 4.74 4.02
N ALA A 51 -5.01 3.89 4.39
CA ALA A 51 -4.92 2.43 4.18
C ALA A 51 -4.89 2.10 2.67
N ILE A 52 -5.75 2.74 1.87
CA ILE A 52 -5.78 2.60 0.41
C ILE A 52 -4.46 3.09 -0.19
N ALA A 53 -4.03 4.31 0.15
CA ALA A 53 -2.86 4.94 -0.43
C ALA A 53 -1.58 4.14 -0.14
N SER A 54 -1.37 3.76 1.12
CA SER A 54 -0.21 2.96 1.53
C SER A 54 -0.21 1.57 0.87
N THR A 55 -1.36 0.90 0.83
CA THR A 55 -1.47 -0.42 0.18
C THR A 55 -1.21 -0.33 -1.32
N THR A 56 -1.74 0.70 -1.98
CA THR A 56 -1.54 0.93 -3.42
C THR A 56 -0.06 1.18 -3.74
N ALA A 57 0.63 2.00 -2.95
CA ALA A 57 2.07 2.24 -3.10
C ALA A 57 2.89 0.96 -2.90
N ASN A 58 2.54 0.15 -1.90
CA ASN A 58 3.20 -1.13 -1.62
C ASN A 58 2.94 -2.16 -2.73
N ALA A 59 1.72 -2.20 -3.28
CA ALA A 59 1.37 -3.07 -4.40
C ALA A 59 2.17 -2.75 -5.67
N ALA A 60 2.44 -1.47 -5.95
CA ALA A 60 3.31 -1.04 -7.05
C ALA A 60 4.71 -1.65 -6.95
N SER A 61 5.22 -1.75 -5.73
CA SER A 61 6.54 -2.31 -5.42
C SER A 61 6.59 -3.84 -5.53
N PHE A 62 5.43 -4.51 -5.62
CA PHE A 62 5.31 -5.97 -5.61
C PHE A 62 5.47 -6.62 -6.99
N THR A 63 5.77 -5.86 -8.04
CA THR A 63 5.85 -6.35 -9.42
C THR A 63 7.07 -7.25 -9.67
N LYS A 64 7.03 -8.47 -9.10
CA LYS A 64 8.03 -9.55 -9.28
C LYS A 64 7.63 -10.59 -10.32
N LYS A 65 6.49 -10.43 -11.01
CA LYS A 65 6.04 -11.42 -11.98
C LYS A 65 6.94 -11.36 -13.21
N THR A 66 7.75 -12.39 -13.41
CA THR A 66 8.48 -12.62 -14.65
C THR A 66 7.96 -13.90 -15.31
N GLU A 67 7.71 -13.84 -16.62
CA GLU A 67 7.42 -15.02 -17.43
C GLU A 67 8.51 -15.13 -18.49
N GLY A 68 9.21 -16.26 -18.52
CA GLY A 68 10.37 -16.44 -19.42
C GLY A 68 11.50 -15.43 -19.19
N GLY A 69 11.66 -14.93 -17.95
CA GLY A 69 12.73 -13.97 -17.60
C GLY A 69 12.46 -12.52 -18.01
N LYS A 70 11.28 -12.21 -18.57
CA LYS A 70 10.85 -10.84 -18.86
C LYS A 70 9.89 -10.34 -17.77
N PRO A 71 9.99 -9.08 -17.34
CA PRO A 71 8.96 -8.47 -16.50
C PRO A 71 7.61 -8.56 -17.20
N LEU A 72 6.61 -9.12 -16.54
CA LEU A 72 5.24 -9.05 -17.02
C LEU A 72 4.68 -7.66 -16.73
N SER A 73 3.93 -7.12 -17.70
CA SER A 73 3.10 -5.95 -17.44
C SER A 73 2.06 -6.35 -16.41
N VAL A 74 2.08 -5.70 -15.24
CA VAL A 74 1.14 -5.96 -14.16
C VAL A 74 0.42 -4.66 -13.86
N ALA A 75 -0.91 -4.71 -13.87
CA ALA A 75 -1.76 -3.66 -13.35
C ALA A 75 -2.40 -4.14 -12.06
N PHE A 76 -2.68 -3.20 -11.15
CA PHE A 76 -3.39 -3.49 -9.92
C PHE A 76 -4.38 -2.38 -9.60
N THR A 77 -5.42 -2.72 -8.87
CA THR A 77 -6.42 -1.76 -8.39
C THR A 77 -6.92 -2.17 -7.01
N CYS A 78 -7.15 -1.19 -6.14
CA CYS A 78 -7.82 -1.42 -4.86
C CYS A 78 -9.33 -1.56 -5.12
N ILE A 79 -9.91 -2.69 -4.75
CA ILE A 79 -11.32 -2.99 -5.03
C ILE A 79 -12.20 -2.98 -3.78
N LYS A 80 -11.59 -3.07 -2.59
CA LYS A 80 -12.33 -3.15 -1.33
C LYS A 80 -11.46 -2.70 -0.16
N VAL A 81 -12.01 -1.90 0.74
CA VAL A 81 -11.41 -1.62 2.05
C VAL A 81 -12.47 -1.79 3.12
N GLU A 82 -12.16 -2.58 4.13
CA GLU A 82 -13.07 -2.87 5.22
C GLU A 82 -12.33 -2.84 6.57
N PRO A 83 -13.00 -2.44 7.66
CA PRO A 83 -12.51 -2.70 9.00
C PRO A 83 -12.25 -4.20 9.20
N ARG A 84 -11.21 -4.53 9.96
CA ARG A 84 -10.85 -5.91 10.28
C ARG A 84 -11.42 -6.37 11.61
#